data_AF-A0A4Q3RU25-F1
#
_entry.id   AF-A0A4Q3RU25-F1
#
_cell.length_a   1.000
_cell.length_b   1.000
_cell.length_c   1.000
_cell.angle_alpha   90.00
_cell.angle_beta   90.00
_cell.angle_gamma   90.00
#
_symmetry.space_group_name_H-M   'P 1'
#
loop_
_entity.id
_entity.type
_entity.pdbx_description
1 polymer ?
#
loop_
_entity_poly.entity_id
_entity_poly.type
_entity_poly.pdbx_seq_one_letter_code
_entity_poly.pdbx_strand_id
1 'polypeptide(L)' 'TVVAAACPFCMTMLRDGVKAREKEQEIQVLDIAEITVKANGL' A
#
# COMPACT_ATOMS: atom_id res chain seq x y z
N THR A 1 9.80 -0.60 3.25
CA THR A 1 8.96 0.50 3.78
C THR A 1 7.52 0.29 3.37
N VAL A 2 6.56 0.62 4.24
CA VAL A 2 5.13 0.48 3.93
C VAL A 2 4.51 1.86 3.79
N VAL A 3 3.73 2.05 2.74
CA VAL A 3 2.86 3.21 2.55
C VAL A 3 1.41 2.73 2.63
N ALA A 4 0.64 3.29 3.55
CA ALA A 4 -0.76 2.91 3.76
C ALA A 4 -1.71 4.02 3.29
N ALA A 5 -2.79 3.65 2.63
CA ALA A 5 -3.86 4.56 2.24
C ALA A 5 -5.24 3.93 2.44
N ALA A 6 -6.26 4.73 2.73
CA ALA A 6 -7.68 4.30 2.80
C ALA A 6 -8.52 4.84 1.62
N CYS A 7 -7.85 5.25 0.54
CA CYS A 7 -8.49 5.76 -0.66
C CYS A 7 -8.10 4.89 -1.86
N PRO A 8 -9.07 4.23 -2.54
CA PRO A 8 -8.79 3.36 -3.68
C PRO A 8 -8.01 4.07 -4.79
N PHE A 9 -8.36 5.32 -5.09
CA PHE A 9 -7.68 6.10 -6.11
C PHE A 9 -6.22 6.40 -5.73
N CYS A 10 -5.96 6.76 -4.47
CA CYS A 10 -4.60 6.99 -3.98
C CYS A 10 -3.75 5.72 -4.07
N MET A 11 -4.31 4.54 -3.77
CA MET A 11 -3.58 3.29 -3.89
C MET A 11 -3.14 3.00 -5.33
N THR A 12 -4.01 3.23 -6.31
CA THR A 12 -3.66 3.09 -7.73
C THR A 12 -2.50 4.03 -8.07
N MET A 13 -2.64 5.33 -7.76
CA MET A 13 -1.59 6.32 -8.01
C MET A 13 -0.26 5.98 -7.34
N LEU A 14 -0.29 5.47 -6.10
CA LEU A 14 0.91 5.09 -5.37
C LEU A 14 1.58 3.84 -5.96
N ARG A 15 0.80 2.82 -6.35
CA ARG A 15 1.32 1.63 -7.01
C ARG A 15 1.97 1.98 -8.35
N ASP A 16 1.29 2.81 -9.14
CA ASP A 16 1.82 3.29 -10.42
C ASP A 16 3.12 4.08 -10.22
N GLY A 17 3.17 4.96 -9.20
CA GLY A 17 4.37 5.72 -8.86
C GLY A 17 5.54 4.85 -8.39
N VAL A 18 5.27 3.84 -7.56
CA VAL A 18 6.30 2.88 -7.08
C VAL A 18 6.83 2.05 -8.23
N LYS A 19 5.93 1.57 -9.11
CA LYS A 19 6.28 0.82 -10.32
C LYS A 19 7.10 1.65 -11.31
N ALA A 20 6.71 2.90 -11.55
CA ALA A 20 7.45 3.83 -12.42
C ALA A 20 8.87 4.14 -11.91
N ARG A 21 9.16 3.85 -10.64
CA ARG A 21 10.49 3.99 -10.02
C ARG A 21 11.18 2.65 -9.77
N GLU A 22 10.61 1.54 -10.24
CA GLU A 22 11.13 0.16 -10.07
C GLU A 22 11.37 -0.22 -8.59
N LYS A 23 10.60 0.37 -7.67
CA LYS A 23 10.76 0.21 -6.20
C LYS A 23 9.77 -0.77 -5.58
N GLU A 24 9.12 -1.61 -6.38
CA GLU A 24 8.07 -2.55 -5.92
C GLU A 24 8.59 -3.55 -4.88
N GLN A 25 9.90 -3.84 -4.87
CA GLN A 25 10.53 -4.72 -3.87
C GLN A 25 10.85 -4.01 -2.55
N GLU A 26 11.04 -2.69 -2.58
CA GLU A 26 11.41 -1.88 -1.40
C GLU A 26 10.18 -1.28 -0.71
N ILE A 27 9.17 -0.92 -1.50
CA ILE A 27 8.00 -0.15 -1.06
C ILE A 27 6.72 -0.96 -1.32
N GLN A 28 6.01 -1.26 -0.23
CA GLN A 28 4.71 -1.92 -0.29
C GLN A 28 3.59 -0.91 -0.08
N VAL A 29 2.58 -0.95 -0.95
CA VAL A 29 1.37 -0.12 -0.84
C VAL A 29 0.22 -1.00 -0.32
N LEU A 30 -0.23 -0.73 0.91
CA LEU A 30 -1.26 -1.49 1.61
C LEU A 30 -2.48 -0.64 1.94
N ASP A 31 -3.64 -1.29 2.06
CA ASP A 31 -4.84 -0.65 2.59
C ASP A 31 -4.80 -0.58 4.13
N ILE A 32 -5.24 0.53 4.71
CA ILE A 32 -5.30 0.71 6.18
C ILE A 32 -6.21 -0.34 6.84
N ALA A 33 -7.31 -0.71 6.19
CA ALA A 33 -8.23 -1.73 6.70
C ALA A 33 -7.55 -3.11 6.74
N GLU A 34 -6.79 -3.48 5.69
CA GLU A 34 -6.04 -4.75 5.66
C GLU A 34 -5.00 -4.83 6.78
N ILE A 35 -4.31 -3.72 7.08
CA ILE A 35 -3.35 -3.66 8.18
C ILE A 35 -4.05 -3.91 9.51
N THR A 36 -5.23 -3.30 9.71
CA THR A 36 -6.02 -3.46 10.93
C THR A 36 -6.50 -4.90 11.11
N VAL A 37 -6.95 -5.54 10.02
CA VAL A 37 -7.35 -6.95 10.01
C VAL A 37 -6.17 -7.86 10.40
N LYS A 38 -5.01 -7.67 9.77
CA LYS A 38 -3.78 -8.43 10.08
C LYS A 38 -3.30 -8.24 11.52
N ALA A 39 -3.39 -7.02 12.05
CA ALA A 39 -2.97 -6.70 13.41
C ALA A 39 -3.91 -7.29 14.48
N ASN A 40 -5.21 -7.33 14.20
CA ASN A 40 -6.23 -7.82 15.13
C ASN A 40 -6.55 -9.32 14.96
N GLY A 41 -5.95 -9.98 13.97
CA GLY A 41 -6.20 -11.41 13.68
C GLY A 41 -7.63 -11.69 13.23
N LEU A 42 -8.25 -10.72 12.54
CA LEU A 42 -9.61 -10.83 12.00
C LEU A 42 -9.63 -11.56 10.65
#